data_AF-A0A7X6QHX5-F1
#
_entry.id   AF-A0A7X6QHX5-F1
#
_cell.length_a   1.000
_cell.length_b   1.000
_cell.length_c   1.000
_cell.angle_alpha   90.00
_cell.angle_beta   90.00
_cell.angle_gamma   90.00
#
_symmetry.space_group_name_H-M   'P 1'
#
loop_
_entity.id
_entity.type
_entity.pdbx_description
1 polymer ?
#
loop_
_entity_poly.entity_id
_entity_poly.type
_entity_poly.pdbx_seq_one_letter_code
_entity_poly.pdbx_strand_id
1 'polypeptide(L)'
;MLVAGISVDVQRKDIKNLHVGVYPPAGRVRVAAPLRLDDEAVRLAVISRLGWIRRQQAAFTQQDRQSQREFVSGESHYFRGRRYRLEVIERPGT
;
A
#
# COMPACT_ATOMS: atom_id res chain seq x y z
N MET A 1 -17.80 3.27 -1.68
CA MET A 1 -18.21 4.65 -2.03
C MET A 1 -17.29 5.20 -3.12
N LEU A 2 -17.78 6.00 -4.06
CA LEU A 2 -16.94 6.65 -5.09
C LEU A 2 -16.82 8.15 -4.79
N VAL A 3 -15.60 8.67 -4.70
CA VAL A 3 -15.34 10.10 -4.43
C VAL A 3 -14.30 10.63 -5.41
N ALA A 4 -14.68 11.59 -6.25
CA ALA A 4 -13.79 12.21 -7.24
C ALA A 4 -13.00 11.18 -8.09
N GLY A 5 -13.67 10.09 -8.51
CA GLY A 5 -13.08 9.00 -9.29
C GLY A 5 -12.29 7.96 -8.49
N ILE A 6 -12.20 8.10 -7.16
CA ILE A 6 -11.49 7.16 -6.28
C ILE A 6 -12.49 6.24 -5.59
N SER A 7 -12.29 4.92 -5.73
CA SER A 7 -13.06 3.93 -4.99
C SER A 7 -12.57 3.85 -3.54
N VAL A 8 -13.48 4.06 -2.60
CA VAL A 8 -13.23 4.12 -1.17
C VAL A 8 -14.00 3.02 -0.46
N ASP A 9 -13.27 2.17 0.27
CA ASP A 9 -13.83 1.18 1.20
C ASP A 9 -14.12 1.86 2.55
N VAL A 10 -15.39 1.95 2.94
CA VAL A 10 -15.78 2.59 4.20
C VAL A 10 -16.12 1.50 5.21
N GLN A 11 -15.42 1.51 6.33
CA GLN A 11 -15.66 0.59 7.44
C GLN A 11 -16.10 1.34 8.68
N ARG A 12 -17.33 1.06 9.10
CA ARG A 12 -17.92 1.65 10.29
C ARG A 12 -17.50 0.86 11.52
N LYS A 13 -16.90 1.53 12.50
CA LYS A 13 -16.34 0.91 13.72
C LYS A 13 -16.68 1.77 14.94
N ASP A 14 -16.69 1.15 16.11
CA ASP A 14 -16.78 1.89 17.38
C ASP A 14 -15.43 2.54 17.71
N ILE A 15 -15.18 3.68 17.07
CA ILE A 15 -13.96 4.48 17.20
C ILE A 15 -14.32 5.95 17.35
N LYS A 16 -13.45 6.72 18.01
CA LYS A 16 -13.70 8.14 18.26
C LYS A 16 -13.43 9.01 17.03
N ASN A 17 -12.44 8.65 16.22
CA ASN A 17 -11.91 9.47 15.12
C ASN A 17 -12.01 8.75 13.78
N LEU A 18 -12.14 9.53 12.69
CA LEU A 18 -12.09 9.01 11.33
C LEU A 18 -10.64 8.88 10.85
N HIS A 19 -10.29 7.69 10.37
CA HIS A 19 -8.96 7.41 9.81
C HIS A 19 -9.06 7.11 8.32
N VAL A 20 -8.22 7.74 7.51
CA VAL A 20 -8.07 7.45 6.07
C VAL A 20 -6.72 6.81 5.86
N GLY A 21 -6.69 5.63 5.24
CA GLY A 21 -5.48 4.91 4.89
C GLY A 21 -5.44 4.62 3.38
N VAL A 22 -4.24 4.67 2.80
CA VAL A 22 -3.96 4.23 1.43
C VAL A 22 -3.03 3.03 1.53
N TYR A 23 -3.42 1.90 0.94
CA TYR A 23 -2.72 0.63 1.10
C TYR A 23 -2.12 0.13 -0.22
N PRO A 24 -0.89 -0.42 -0.21
CA PRO A 24 -0.30 -1.07 -1.37
C PRO A 24 -1.09 -2.33 -1.79
N PRO A 25 -0.91 -2.85 -3.00
CA PRO A 25 0.05 -2.41 -4.05
C PRO A 25 -0.55 -1.42 -5.06
N ALA A 26 -1.88 -1.24 -5.07
CA ALA A 26 -2.61 -0.40 -6.02
C ALA A 26 -3.12 0.91 -5.40
N GLY A 27 -2.72 1.22 -4.17
CA GLY A 27 -3.15 2.43 -3.47
C GLY A 27 -4.64 2.40 -3.10
N ARG A 28 -5.14 1.26 -2.62
CA ARG A 28 -6.53 1.10 -2.18
C ARG A 28 -6.82 2.04 -1.01
N VAL A 29 -7.89 2.83 -1.13
CA VAL A 29 -8.28 3.79 -0.09
C VAL A 29 -9.31 3.14 0.84
N ARG A 30 -9.04 3.17 2.14
CA ARG A 30 -9.96 2.71 3.18
C ARG A 30 -10.17 3.80 4.20
N VAL A 31 -11.42 3.94 4.64
CA VAL A 31 -11.82 4.87 5.69
C VAL A 31 -12.43 4.10 6.84
N ALA A 32 -11.80 4.18 8.01
CA ALA A 32 -12.43 3.75 9.25
C ALA A 32 -13.24 4.94 9.79
N ALA A 33 -14.56 4.81 9.82
CA ALA A 33 -15.47 5.85 10.27
C ALA A 33 -16.17 5.45 11.58
N PRO A 34 -16.35 6.39 12.54
CA PRO A 34 -17.21 6.18 13.70
C PRO A 34 -18.63 5.79 13.30
N LEU A 35 -19.30 4.95 14.10
CA LEU A 35 -20.71 4.57 13.89
C LEU A 35 -21.65 5.78 13.78
N ARG A 36 -21.38 6.82 14.58
CA ARG A 36 -22.17 8.07 14.66
C ARG A 36 -21.97 9.06 13.51
N LEU A 37 -20.99 8.84 12.63
CA LEU A 37 -20.64 9.78 11.58
C LEU A 37 -21.42 9.46 10.31
N ASP A 38 -22.02 10.44 9.64
CA ASP A 38 -22.78 10.20 8.40
C ASP A 38 -21.87 10.02 7.17
N ASP A 39 -22.44 9.54 6.06
CA ASP A 39 -21.68 9.32 4.82
C ASP A 39 -21.19 10.63 4.18
N GLU A 40 -21.91 11.74 4.36
CA GLU A 40 -21.48 13.04 3.81
C GLU A 40 -20.24 13.57 4.54
N ALA A 41 -20.15 13.44 5.87
CA ALA A 41 -18.94 13.79 6.60
C ALA A 41 -17.76 12.88 6.22
N VAL A 42 -18.01 11.58 5.96
CA VAL A 42 -16.97 10.70 5.40
C VAL A 42 -16.52 11.20 4.03
N ARG A 43 -17.45 11.57 3.15
CA ARG A 43 -17.17 12.10 1.81
C ARG A 43 -16.35 13.38 1.87
N LEU A 44 -16.73 14.34 2.72
CA LEU A 44 -15.98 15.59 2.93
C LEU A 44 -14.57 15.33 3.50
N ALA A 45 -14.44 14.38 4.42
CA ALA A 45 -13.14 13.97 4.96
C ALA A 45 -12.23 13.35 3.88
N VAL A 46 -12.80 12.61 2.92
CA VAL A 46 -12.05 12.11 1.76
C VAL A 46 -11.67 13.24 0.82
N ILE A 47 -12.60 14.16 0.50
CA ILE A 47 -12.37 15.30 -0.40
C ILE A 47 -11.22 16.17 0.12
N SER A 48 -11.25 16.53 1.40
CA SER A 48 -10.19 17.35 2.03
C SER A 48 -8.81 16.68 2.01
N ARG A 49 -8.74 15.35 1.84
CA ARG A 49 -7.50 14.57 1.78
C ARG A 49 -7.12 14.11 0.37
N LEU A 50 -7.83 14.50 -0.68
CA LEU A 50 -7.57 14.04 -2.06
C LEU A 50 -6.12 14.25 -2.52
N GLY A 51 -5.53 15.41 -2.20
CA GLY A 51 -4.14 15.69 -2.54
C GLY A 51 -3.16 14.72 -1.87
N TRP A 52 -3.39 14.40 -0.60
CA TRP A 52 -2.58 13.42 0.13
C TRP A 52 -2.79 12.00 -0.42
N ILE A 53 -4.05 11.60 -0.68
CA ILE A 53 -4.39 10.28 -1.25
C ILE A 53 -3.66 10.05 -2.57
N ARG A 54 -3.76 11.00 -3.51
CA ARG A 54 -3.12 10.88 -4.83
C ARG A 54 -1.59 10.77 -4.73
N ARG A 55 -0.97 11.52 -3.81
CA ARG A 55 0.48 11.40 -3.55
C ARG A 55 0.86 10.01 -3.02
N GLN A 56 0.07 9.45 -2.10
CA GLN A 56 0.32 8.10 -1.58
C GLN A 56 0.14 7.04 -2.67
N GLN A 57 -0.90 7.15 -3.50
CA GLN A 57 -1.11 6.24 -4.64
C GLN A 57 0.05 6.30 -5.63
N ALA A 58 0.49 7.50 -6.00
CA ALA A 58 1.64 7.70 -6.87
C ALA A 58 2.93 7.10 -6.29
N ALA A 59 3.17 7.28 -4.99
CA ALA A 59 4.31 6.67 -4.31
C ALA A 59 4.29 5.14 -4.38
N PHE A 60 3.14 4.50 -4.16
CA PHE A 60 3.02 3.04 -4.29
C PHE A 60 3.15 2.54 -5.73
N THR A 61 2.69 3.32 -6.71
CA THR A 61 2.88 2.99 -8.14
C THR A 61 4.33 3.11 -8.58
N GLN A 62 5.05 4.11 -8.08
CA GLN A 62 6.47 4.35 -8.39
C GLN A 62 7.42 3.47 -7.58
N GLN A 63 6.94 2.83 -6.50
CA GLN A 63 7.77 1.94 -5.71
C GLN A 63 8.19 0.76 -6.58
N ASP A 64 9.50 0.62 -6.79
CA ASP A 64 10.11 -0.54 -7.44
C ASP A 64 9.63 -1.80 -6.74
N ARG A 65 8.73 -2.53 -7.41
CA ARG A 65 8.30 -3.83 -6.92
C ARG A 65 9.50 -4.74 -7.10
N GLN A 66 9.99 -5.31 -6.00
CA GLN A 66 10.93 -6.41 -6.10
C GLN A 66 10.27 -7.47 -6.98
N SER A 67 10.87 -7.75 -8.13
CA SER A 67 10.50 -8.88 -8.98
C SER A 67 10.58 -10.15 -8.12
N GLN A 68 9.89 -11.21 -8.53
CA GLN A 68 10.13 -12.51 -7.91
C GLN A 68 11.63 -12.80 -7.97
N ARG A 69 12.19 -13.23 -6.83
CA ARG A 69 13.60 -13.63 -6.77
C ARG A 69 13.72 -14.92 -7.55
N GLU A 70 14.54 -14.91 -8.58
CA GLU A 70 14.76 -16.07 -9.43
C GLU A 70 15.81 -17.00 -8.80
N PHE A 71 16.54 -16.51 -7.79
CA PHE A 71 17.63 -17.21 -7.11
C PHE A 71 18.67 -17.74 -8.11
N VAL A 72 18.96 -16.95 -9.14
CA VAL A 72 19.97 -17.26 -10.15
C VAL A 72 21.28 -16.55 -9.84
N SER A 73 22.39 -17.17 -10.25
CA SER A 73 23.70 -16.55 -10.15
C SER A 73 23.72 -15.21 -10.89
N GLY A 74 24.19 -14.15 -10.22
CA GLY A 74 24.21 -12.79 -10.73
C GLY A 74 23.07 -11.89 -10.24
N GLU A 75 21.99 -12.46 -9.67
CA GLU A 75 20.89 -11.67 -9.08
C GLU A 75 21.40 -10.79 -7.92
N SER A 76 20.87 -9.58 -7.77
CA SER A 76 21.27 -8.67 -6.69
C SER A 76 20.42 -8.85 -5.43
N HIS A 77 21.07 -9.19 -4.32
CA HIS A 77 20.42 -9.38 -3.01
C HIS A 77 21.00 -8.44 -1.96
N TYR A 78 20.15 -7.93 -1.07
CA TYR A 78 20.59 -7.15 0.07
C TYR A 78 20.79 -8.07 1.28
N PHE A 79 22.00 -8.07 1.84
CA PHE A 79 22.33 -8.73 3.11
C PHE A 79 22.87 -7.68 4.08
N ARG A 80 22.22 -7.54 5.25
CA ARG A 80 22.56 -6.51 6.26
C ARG A 80 22.69 -5.09 5.68
N GLY A 81 21.80 -4.73 4.76
CA GLY A 81 21.76 -3.40 4.13
C GLY A 81 22.78 -3.17 3.02
N ARG A 82 23.65 -4.14 2.71
CA ARG A 82 24.63 -4.04 1.60
C ARG A 82 24.19 -4.92 0.44
N ARG A 83 24.35 -4.42 -0.78
CA ARG A 83 24.03 -5.13 -2.04
C ARG A 83 25.15 -6.11 -2.37
N TYR A 84 24.78 -7.37 -2.61
CA TYR A 84 25.65 -8.46 -3.06
C TYR A 84 25.06 -9.08 -4.33
N ARG A 85 25.89 -9.78 -5.10
CA ARG A 85 25.39 -10.68 -6.16
C ARG A 85 25.30 -12.09 -5.60
N LEU A 86 24.20 -12.77 -5.88
CA LEU A 86 24.02 -14.16 -5.53
C LEU A 86 24.94 -15.03 -6.39
N GLU A 87 25.59 -16.01 -5.77
CA GLU A 87 26.27 -17.12 -6.43
C GLU A 87 25.60 -18.39 -5.94
N VAL A 88 25.03 -19.16 -6.87
CA VAL A 88 24.33 -20.41 -6.57
C VAL A 88 25.31 -21.56 -6.73
N ILE A 89 25.48 -22.34 -5.66
CA ILE A 89 26.32 -23.54 -5.64
C ILE A 89 25.40 -24.74 -5.48
N GLU A 90 25.13 -25.45 -6.58
CA GLU A 90 24.32 -26.65 -6.57
C GLU A 90 25.08 -27.81 -5.93
N ARG A 91 24.38 -28.63 -5.12
CA ARG A 91 24.92 -29.86 -4.56
C ARG A 91 23.92 -31.00 -4.75
N PRO A 92 24.38 -32.21 -5.10
CA PRO A 92 23.51 -33.38 -5.12
C PRO A 92 22.97 -33.64 -3.70
N GLY A 93 21.65 -33.79 -3.59
CA GLY A 93 21.01 -34.24 -2.35
C GLY A 93 21.23 -35.73 -2.16
N THR A 94 21.68 -36.13 -0.96
CA THR A 94 21.74 -37.53 -0.51
C THR A 94 20.37 -38.07 -0.17
#